data_AF-A0A5C6SP41-F1
#
_entry.id   AF-A0A5C6SP41-F1
#
_cell.length_a   1.000
_cell.length_b   1.000
_cell.length_c   1.000
_cell.angle_alpha   90.00
_cell.angle_beta   90.00
_cell.angle_gamma   90.00
#
_symmetry.space_group_name_H-M   'P 1'
#
loop_
_entity.id
_entity.type
_entity.pdbx_description
1 polymer ?
#
loop_
_entity_poly.entity_id
_entity_poly.type
_entity_poly.pdbx_seq_one_letter_code
_entity_poly.pdbx_strand_id
1 'polypeptide(L)'
;METSQETECVTIIPDGDVVLVLGKSRTAVEITASFLKHISPVFERMLALPMLEGEAVRSFDGTEPVAIELPAEQPGAMMIALRALYGSDPECLTAEPRDIRDVSVLADKYDMVQRFRPMAAVWLGYPAATTSQPDHQAAWDLLVAAYLFRMEKEFFEISKFFIRNDAPVLKYALGTPDEHLGLKLGMAIESVRLANFTNHVDIGLCLGCFSTAQENFVERQPGCRFTTRHLW
;
A
#
# COMPACT_ATOMS: atom_id res chain seq x y z
N MET A 1 7.25 -10.60 40.34
CA MET A 1 7.56 -9.22 39.90
C MET A 1 7.76 -9.30 38.41
N GLU A 2 6.68 -9.17 37.65
CA GLU A 2 6.76 -8.95 36.22
C GLU A 2 7.25 -7.51 36.05
N THR A 3 8.48 -7.37 35.56
CA THR A 3 9.00 -6.08 35.09
C THR A 3 8.11 -5.62 33.93
N SER A 4 7.28 -4.62 34.20
CA SER A 4 6.61 -3.81 33.18
C SER A 4 7.69 -3.25 32.25
N GLN A 5 7.90 -3.86 31.09
CA GLN A 5 8.64 -3.22 30.02
C GLN A 5 7.82 -1.99 29.62
N GLU A 6 8.33 -0.80 29.96
CA GLU A 6 7.82 0.46 29.42
C GLU A 6 7.81 0.31 27.90
N THR A 7 6.61 0.30 27.35
CA THR A 7 6.43 0.19 25.91
C THR A 7 6.76 1.56 25.34
N GLU A 8 7.85 1.66 24.61
CA GLU A 8 8.32 2.91 23.99
C GLU A 8 7.18 3.52 23.16
N CYS A 9 6.71 4.70 23.57
CA CYS A 9 5.65 5.44 22.88
C CYS A 9 6.30 6.33 21.82
N VAL A 10 5.95 6.10 20.56
CA VAL A 10 6.43 6.89 19.44
C VAL A 10 5.46 8.04 19.19
N THR A 11 5.91 9.28 19.40
CA THR A 11 5.09 10.46 19.13
C THR A 11 5.21 10.90 17.68
N ILE A 12 4.07 11.00 16.97
CA ILE A 12 3.99 11.60 15.63
C ILE A 12 3.47 13.03 15.71
N ILE A 13 2.42 13.26 16.50
CA ILE A 13 1.88 14.59 16.79
C ILE A 13 1.92 14.76 18.31
N PRO A 14 2.75 15.67 18.84
CA PRO A 14 2.82 15.95 20.28
C PRO A 14 1.49 16.44 20.84
N ASP A 15 1.27 16.16 22.14
CA ASP A 15 0.06 16.53 22.88
C ASP A 15 -1.20 15.92 22.25
N GLY A 16 -1.07 14.68 21.78
CA GLY A 16 -2.14 13.94 21.12
C GLY A 16 -3.26 13.54 22.08
N ASP A 17 -4.51 13.56 21.60
CA ASP A 17 -5.67 13.07 22.34
C ASP A 17 -5.89 11.54 22.20
N VAL A 18 -5.05 10.87 21.39
CA VAL A 18 -5.14 9.44 21.10
C VAL A 18 -3.77 8.76 21.10
N VAL A 19 -3.74 7.52 21.58
CA VAL A 19 -2.61 6.59 21.40
C VAL A 19 -3.09 5.36 20.63
N LEU A 20 -2.53 5.10 19.46
CA LEU A 20 -2.76 3.83 18.75
C LEU A 20 -1.86 2.75 19.36
N VAL A 21 -2.47 1.64 19.79
CA VAL A 21 -1.74 0.48 20.32
C VAL A 21 -1.70 -0.60 19.25
N LEU A 22 -0.52 -0.78 18.64
CA LEU A 22 -0.35 -1.52 17.40
C LEU A 22 0.24 -2.91 17.63
N GLY A 23 -0.37 -3.90 16.97
CA GLY A 23 0.18 -5.25 16.89
C GLY A 23 0.27 -5.99 18.22
N LYS A 24 0.83 -7.20 18.19
CA LYS A 24 1.04 -8.03 19.40
C LYS A 24 2.13 -7.47 20.32
N SER A 25 3.05 -6.67 19.78
CA SER A 25 4.09 -5.96 20.54
C SER A 25 3.53 -4.76 21.31
N ARG A 26 2.25 -4.41 21.10
CA ARG A 26 1.56 -3.27 21.74
C ARG A 26 2.28 -1.93 21.52
N THR A 27 2.95 -1.76 20.39
CA THR A 27 3.70 -0.53 20.08
C THR A 27 2.75 0.66 20.13
N ALA A 28 3.03 1.62 21.01
CA ALA A 28 2.19 2.79 21.24
C ALA A 28 2.62 3.93 20.31
N VAL A 29 1.64 4.58 19.65
CA VAL A 29 1.87 5.72 18.78
C VAL A 29 0.95 6.87 19.17
N GLU A 30 1.52 7.95 19.69
CA GLU A 30 0.79 9.15 20.08
C GLU A 30 0.48 10.04 18.86
N ILE A 31 -0.79 10.41 18.72
CA ILE A 31 -1.33 11.16 17.59
C ILE A 31 -2.63 11.88 17.97
N THR A 32 -3.22 12.62 17.03
CA THR A 32 -4.54 13.24 17.23
C THR A 32 -5.66 12.51 16.50
N ALA A 33 -6.81 12.36 17.15
CA ALA A 33 -8.05 11.89 16.55
C ALA A 33 -8.46 12.76 15.36
N SER A 34 -8.25 14.08 15.45
CA SER A 34 -8.57 15.02 14.37
C SER A 34 -7.79 14.71 13.09
N PHE A 35 -6.49 14.42 13.21
CA PHE A 35 -5.66 14.01 12.07
C PHE A 35 -6.11 12.67 11.51
N LEU A 36 -6.32 11.64 12.35
CA LEU A 36 -6.77 10.32 11.91
C LEU A 36 -8.08 10.38 11.12
N LYS A 37 -9.08 11.12 11.62
CA LYS A 37 -10.36 11.34 10.93
C LYS A 37 -10.19 12.07 9.60
N HIS A 38 -9.24 12.99 9.50
CA HIS A 38 -8.99 13.76 8.28
C HIS A 38 -8.37 12.90 7.15
N ILE A 39 -7.45 12.01 7.51
CA ILE A 39 -6.69 11.22 6.54
C ILE A 39 -7.39 9.93 6.11
N SER A 40 -8.29 9.39 6.94
CA SER A 40 -8.93 8.08 6.72
C SER A 40 -10.43 8.13 7.00
N PRO A 41 -11.27 7.84 5.99
CA PRO A 41 -12.71 7.63 6.18
C PRO A 41 -13.05 6.48 7.13
N VAL A 42 -12.18 5.47 7.25
CA VAL A 42 -12.35 4.37 8.21
C VAL A 42 -12.16 4.86 9.64
N PHE A 43 -11.07 5.60 9.92
CA PHE A 43 -10.89 6.24 11.22
C PHE A 43 -11.94 7.30 11.50
N GLU A 44 -12.39 8.05 10.49
CA GLU A 44 -13.52 8.98 10.63
C GLU A 44 -14.75 8.28 11.20
N ARG A 45 -15.19 7.18 10.58
CA ARG A 45 -16.34 6.41 11.07
C ARG A 45 -16.10 5.82 12.45
N MET A 46 -14.93 5.21 12.67
CA MET A 46 -14.57 4.60 13.96
C MET A 46 -14.65 5.61 15.13
N LEU A 47 -14.16 6.84 14.90
CA LEU A 47 -14.02 7.86 15.93
C LEU A 47 -15.21 8.82 16.03
N ALA A 48 -16.00 8.99 14.96
CA ALA A 48 -17.14 9.90 14.95
C ALA A 48 -18.45 9.23 15.36
N LEU A 49 -18.61 7.92 15.13
CA LEU A 49 -19.84 7.20 15.44
C LEU A 49 -19.93 6.81 16.94
N PRO A 50 -21.11 6.40 17.44
CA PRO A 50 -21.29 5.87 18.79
C PRO A 50 -20.72 4.44 18.93
N MET A 51 -19.47 4.28 18.54
CA MET A 51 -18.64 3.10 18.80
C MET A 51 -17.85 3.34 20.10
N LEU A 52 -17.27 2.27 20.66
CA LEU A 52 -16.53 2.34 21.92
C LEU A 52 -15.38 3.34 21.84
N GLU A 53 -14.63 3.30 20.74
CA GLU A 53 -13.50 4.19 20.47
C GLU A 53 -13.95 5.66 20.34
N GLY A 54 -15.03 5.90 19.60
CA GLY A 54 -15.59 7.25 19.43
C GLY A 54 -16.16 7.84 20.72
N GLU A 55 -16.79 7.02 21.58
CA GLU A 55 -17.31 7.47 22.88
C GLU A 55 -16.16 7.82 23.84
N ALA A 56 -15.10 7.02 23.83
CA ALA A 56 -13.91 7.28 24.62
C ALA A 56 -13.25 8.61 24.21
N VAL A 57 -13.08 8.85 22.90
CA VAL A 57 -12.53 10.13 22.40
C VAL A 57 -13.44 11.32 22.74
N ARG A 58 -14.77 11.18 22.68
CA ARG A 58 -15.69 12.26 23.07
C ARG A 58 -15.67 12.56 24.57
N SER A 59 -15.37 11.55 25.38
CA SER A 59 -15.32 11.66 26.84
C SER A 59 -13.93 12.06 27.35
N PHE A 60 -12.97 12.30 26.46
CA PHE A 60 -11.61 12.72 26.81
C PHE A 60 -11.65 14.04 27.59
N ASP A 61 -11.05 14.04 28.78
CA ASP A 61 -11.06 15.14 29.74
C ASP A 61 -9.75 15.96 29.76
N GLY A 62 -8.80 15.63 28.88
CA GLY A 62 -7.50 16.29 28.80
C GLY A 62 -6.42 15.71 29.71
N THR A 63 -6.68 14.60 30.43
CA THR A 63 -5.71 14.01 31.37
C THR A 63 -4.79 12.98 30.71
N GLU A 64 -5.34 11.91 30.16
CA GLU A 64 -4.59 10.82 29.50
C GLU A 64 -5.12 10.53 28.10
N PRO A 65 -4.25 10.42 27.07
CA PRO A 65 -4.68 10.11 25.71
C PRO A 65 -5.49 8.82 25.62
N VAL A 66 -6.51 8.80 24.77
CA VAL A 66 -7.38 7.64 24.61
C VAL A 66 -6.66 6.54 23.83
N ALA A 67 -6.50 5.37 24.44
CA ALA A 67 -5.91 4.20 23.79
C ALA A 67 -6.89 3.54 22.79
N ILE A 68 -6.43 3.31 21.56
CA ILE A 68 -7.16 2.60 20.51
C ILE A 68 -6.37 1.35 20.12
N GLU A 69 -6.93 0.19 20.43
CA GLU A 69 -6.29 -1.11 20.22
C GLU A 69 -6.46 -1.60 18.77
N LEU A 70 -5.35 -1.76 18.06
CA LEU A 70 -5.29 -2.25 16.68
C LEU A 70 -4.34 -3.47 16.59
N PRO A 71 -4.69 -4.61 17.21
CA PRO A 71 -3.78 -5.74 17.40
C PRO A 71 -3.44 -6.49 16.10
N ALA A 72 -4.21 -6.28 15.04
CA ALA A 72 -3.99 -6.88 13.72
C ALA A 72 -2.98 -6.09 12.87
N GLU A 73 -2.67 -4.84 13.24
CA GLU A 73 -1.83 -3.97 12.41
C GLU A 73 -0.34 -4.17 12.68
N GLN A 74 0.44 -4.03 11.61
CA GLN A 74 1.90 -4.03 11.69
C GLN A 74 2.38 -2.63 12.09
N PRO A 75 3.11 -2.49 13.21
CA PRO A 75 3.55 -1.17 13.69
C PRO A 75 4.37 -0.40 12.65
N GLY A 76 5.33 -1.05 11.99
CA GLY A 76 6.22 -0.43 11.01
C GLY A 76 5.47 0.29 9.89
N ALA A 77 4.58 -0.43 9.19
CA ALA A 77 3.83 0.13 8.07
C ALA A 77 2.88 1.26 8.51
N MET A 78 2.25 1.16 9.69
CA MET A 78 1.40 2.24 10.21
C MET A 78 2.21 3.49 10.55
N MET A 79 3.38 3.34 11.19
CA MET A 79 4.26 4.48 11.48
C MET A 79 4.72 5.18 10.21
N ILE A 80 5.17 4.44 9.19
CA ILE A 80 5.57 5.01 7.90
C ILE A 80 4.39 5.75 7.27
N ALA A 81 3.19 5.14 7.27
CA ALA A 81 1.99 5.74 6.70
C ALA A 81 1.64 7.08 7.39
N LEU A 82 1.60 7.10 8.73
CA LEU A 82 1.23 8.27 9.50
C LEU A 82 2.27 9.38 9.38
N ARG A 83 3.56 9.06 9.46
CA ARG A 83 4.65 10.04 9.29
C ARG A 83 4.69 10.62 7.88
N ALA A 84 4.50 9.77 6.86
CA ALA A 84 4.44 10.21 5.46
C ALA A 84 3.30 11.19 5.21
N LEU A 85 2.12 10.94 5.79
CA LEU A 85 0.94 11.81 5.64
C LEU A 85 1.02 13.08 6.49
N TYR A 86 1.65 13.01 7.66
CA TYR A 86 1.88 14.17 8.50
C TYR A 86 2.95 15.09 7.89
N GLY A 87 3.93 14.51 7.19
CA GLY A 87 4.93 15.24 6.41
C GLY A 87 6.06 15.85 7.24
N SER A 88 6.22 15.45 8.51
CA SER A 88 7.29 15.94 9.38
C SER A 88 8.61 15.17 9.25
N ASP A 89 8.62 14.03 8.57
CA ASP A 89 9.76 13.12 8.51
C ASP A 89 10.21 12.88 7.05
N PRO A 90 11.33 13.50 6.63
CA PRO A 90 11.90 13.30 5.30
C PRO A 90 12.35 11.85 5.02
N GLU A 91 12.66 11.05 6.04
CA GLU A 91 13.11 9.65 5.86
C GLU A 91 12.00 8.78 5.25
N CYS A 92 10.74 9.20 5.38
CA CYS A 92 9.61 8.54 4.73
C CYS A 92 9.72 8.54 3.19
N LEU A 93 10.50 9.45 2.58
CA LEU A 93 10.70 9.48 1.14
C LEU A 93 11.55 8.32 0.62
N THR A 94 12.34 7.70 1.50
CA THR A 94 13.31 6.64 1.19
C THR A 94 12.87 5.27 1.70
N ALA A 95 11.55 5.06 1.87
CA ALA A 95 11.00 3.79 2.30
C ALA A 95 11.40 2.64 1.34
N GLU A 96 11.68 1.47 1.90
CA GLU A 96 12.04 0.30 1.10
C GLU A 96 10.82 -0.23 0.32
N PRO A 97 11.01 -0.90 -0.83
CA PRO A 97 9.93 -1.48 -1.64
C PRO A 97 8.93 -2.32 -0.84
N ARG A 98 9.43 -3.13 0.09
CA ARG A 98 8.63 -3.95 0.99
C ARG A 98 7.72 -3.10 1.87
N ASP A 99 8.26 -2.05 2.47
CA ASP A 99 7.50 -1.13 3.33
C ASP A 99 6.48 -0.34 2.52
N ILE A 100 6.82 0.09 1.30
CA ILE A 100 5.91 0.77 0.38
C ILE A 100 4.71 -0.13 0.07
N ARG A 101 4.94 -1.43 -0.19
CA ARG A 101 3.87 -2.41 -0.37
C ARG A 101 3.00 -2.55 0.87
N ASP A 102 3.61 -2.70 2.04
CA ASP A 102 2.86 -2.89 3.29
C ASP A 102 2.04 -1.62 3.65
N VAL A 103 2.57 -0.42 3.39
CA VAL A 103 1.83 0.85 3.48
C VAL A 103 0.69 0.90 2.48
N SER A 104 0.86 0.41 1.25
CA SER A 104 -0.21 0.40 0.24
C SER A 104 -1.39 -0.49 0.65
N VAL A 105 -1.12 -1.60 1.34
CA VAL A 105 -2.16 -2.48 1.92
C VAL A 105 -2.93 -1.74 3.01
N LEU A 106 -2.22 -1.04 3.91
CA LEU A 106 -2.87 -0.20 4.93
C LEU A 106 -3.69 0.93 4.30
N ALA A 107 -3.15 1.58 3.28
CA ALA A 107 -3.82 2.68 2.61
C ALA A 107 -5.12 2.23 1.94
N ASP A 108 -5.16 1.05 1.33
CA ASP A 108 -6.39 0.47 0.79
C ASP A 108 -7.38 0.09 1.92
N LYS A 109 -6.89 -0.58 2.97
CA LYS A 109 -7.71 -1.00 4.12
C LYS A 109 -8.39 0.16 4.85
N TYR A 110 -7.67 1.26 5.05
CA TYR A 110 -8.14 2.44 5.77
C TYR A 110 -8.68 3.54 4.83
N ASP A 111 -8.83 3.25 3.54
CA ASP A 111 -9.34 4.18 2.52
C ASP A 111 -8.55 5.51 2.46
N MET A 112 -7.22 5.41 2.58
CA MET A 112 -6.27 6.52 2.52
C MET A 112 -5.60 6.66 1.16
N VAL A 113 -5.91 5.81 0.18
CA VAL A 113 -5.24 5.73 -1.13
C VAL A 113 -5.10 7.10 -1.82
N GLN A 114 -6.15 7.92 -1.81
CA GLN A 114 -6.10 9.25 -2.44
C GLN A 114 -5.10 10.20 -1.77
N ARG A 115 -4.90 10.08 -0.45
CA ARG A 115 -3.94 10.90 0.32
C ARG A 115 -2.50 10.55 -0.04
N PHE A 116 -2.25 9.29 -0.40
CA PHE A 116 -0.91 8.82 -0.76
C PHE A 116 -0.49 9.12 -2.18
N ARG A 117 -1.35 9.61 -3.09
CA ARG A 117 -0.97 9.78 -4.52
C ARG A 117 0.32 10.58 -4.75
N PRO A 118 0.58 11.71 -4.05
CA PRO A 118 1.84 12.43 -4.21
C PRO A 118 3.05 11.59 -3.76
N MET A 119 2.93 10.93 -2.60
CA MET A 119 3.99 10.11 -2.02
C MET A 119 4.24 8.84 -2.86
N ALA A 120 3.19 8.18 -3.31
CA ALA A 120 3.25 7.03 -4.19
C ALA A 120 3.94 7.36 -5.52
N ALA A 121 3.76 8.57 -6.07
CA ALA A 121 4.49 9.01 -7.26
C ALA A 121 6.01 9.11 -7.02
N VAL A 122 6.43 9.47 -5.81
CA VAL A 122 7.84 9.50 -5.41
C VAL A 122 8.37 8.07 -5.20
N TRP A 123 7.69 7.28 -4.37
CA TRP A 123 8.07 5.91 -4.04
C TRP A 123 8.15 4.99 -5.26
N LEU A 124 7.16 5.06 -6.15
CA LEU A 124 7.08 4.23 -7.35
C LEU A 124 7.89 4.80 -8.53
N GLY A 125 8.41 6.03 -8.39
CA GLY A 125 9.30 6.63 -9.36
C GLY A 125 10.69 5.97 -9.41
N TYR A 126 10.99 5.08 -8.45
CA TYR A 126 12.26 4.36 -8.40
C TYR A 126 12.35 3.31 -9.51
N PRO A 127 13.35 3.39 -10.40
CA PRO A 127 13.47 2.45 -11.51
C PRO A 127 14.22 1.20 -11.05
N ALA A 128 13.55 0.34 -10.28
CA ALA A 128 14.05 -1.02 -9.99
C ALA A 128 14.37 -1.82 -11.28
N ALA A 129 13.79 -1.40 -12.41
CA ALA A 129 13.92 -2.00 -13.73
C ALA A 129 15.09 -1.49 -14.60
N THR A 130 15.88 -0.48 -14.16
CA THR A 130 16.97 0.08 -14.98
C THR A 130 18.38 -0.23 -14.47
N THR A 131 18.51 -1.10 -13.45
CA THR A 131 19.82 -1.52 -12.93
C THR A 131 20.33 -2.76 -13.67
N SER A 132 21.66 -2.95 -13.69
CA SER A 132 22.30 -4.12 -14.31
C SER A 132 22.00 -5.44 -13.60
N GLN A 133 21.46 -5.40 -12.39
CA GLN A 133 20.97 -6.53 -11.61
C GLN A 133 19.61 -6.14 -11.01
N PRO A 134 18.51 -6.39 -11.74
CA PRO A 134 17.20 -5.96 -11.28
C PRO A 134 16.74 -6.84 -10.11
N ASP A 135 16.36 -6.18 -9.02
CA ASP A 135 15.73 -6.83 -7.88
C ASP A 135 14.26 -7.10 -8.20
N HIS A 136 13.97 -8.36 -8.54
CA HIS A 136 12.65 -8.82 -8.90
C HIS A 136 11.68 -8.84 -7.71
N GLN A 137 12.16 -9.03 -6.47
CA GLN A 137 11.29 -8.96 -5.29
C GLN A 137 10.86 -7.51 -5.07
N ALA A 138 11.82 -6.58 -5.09
CA ALA A 138 11.52 -5.15 -5.01
C ALA A 138 10.57 -4.70 -6.12
N ALA A 139 10.81 -5.10 -7.38
CA ALA A 139 9.92 -4.77 -8.48
C ALA A 139 8.50 -5.33 -8.29
N TRP A 140 8.37 -6.52 -7.72
CA TRP A 140 7.06 -7.11 -7.43
C TRP A 140 6.32 -6.35 -6.34
N ASP A 141 7.02 -5.98 -5.28
CA ASP A 141 6.47 -5.21 -4.17
C ASP A 141 5.96 -3.84 -4.66
N LEU A 142 6.73 -3.17 -5.52
CA LEU A 142 6.31 -1.92 -6.16
C LEU A 142 5.17 -2.12 -7.16
N LEU A 143 5.08 -3.27 -7.85
CA LEU A 143 3.95 -3.57 -8.74
C LEU A 143 2.64 -3.69 -7.96
N VAL A 144 2.67 -4.42 -6.84
CA VAL A 144 1.53 -4.55 -5.92
C VAL A 144 1.15 -3.18 -5.34
N ALA A 145 2.14 -2.40 -4.91
CA ALA A 145 1.90 -1.04 -4.41
C ALA A 145 1.28 -0.13 -5.47
N ALA A 146 1.77 -0.17 -6.71
CA ALA A 146 1.21 0.62 -7.81
C ALA A 146 -0.25 0.24 -8.12
N TYR A 147 -0.60 -1.03 -7.98
CA TYR A 147 -1.99 -1.48 -8.09
C TYR A 147 -2.85 -0.90 -6.95
N LEU A 148 -2.43 -1.07 -5.69
CA LEU A 148 -3.21 -0.64 -4.52
C LEU A 148 -3.35 0.88 -4.44
N PHE A 149 -2.28 1.63 -4.76
CA PHE A 149 -2.32 3.09 -4.87
C PHE A 149 -3.05 3.63 -6.10
N ARG A 150 -3.49 2.76 -7.03
CA ARG A 150 -4.16 3.12 -8.29
C ARG A 150 -3.29 4.01 -9.20
N MET A 151 -1.98 3.72 -9.24
CA MET A 151 -0.97 4.46 -9.99
C MET A 151 -0.81 3.86 -11.40
N GLU A 152 -1.70 4.29 -12.31
CA GLU A 152 -1.86 3.68 -13.64
C GLU A 152 -0.58 3.66 -14.48
N LYS A 153 0.24 4.71 -14.41
CA LYS A 153 1.47 4.81 -15.21
C LYS A 153 2.52 3.86 -14.65
N GLU A 154 2.77 3.93 -13.37
CA GLU A 154 3.77 3.16 -12.65
C GLU A 154 3.44 1.66 -12.72
N PHE A 155 2.17 1.28 -12.55
CA PHE A 155 1.72 -0.11 -12.72
C PHE A 155 2.03 -0.66 -14.11
N PHE A 156 1.79 0.14 -15.16
CA PHE A 156 2.11 -0.23 -16.53
C PHE A 156 3.63 -0.35 -16.76
N GLU A 157 4.43 0.59 -16.26
CA GLU A 157 5.89 0.56 -16.39
C GLU A 157 6.55 -0.60 -15.62
N ILE A 158 6.09 -0.89 -14.41
CA ILE A 158 6.66 -1.98 -13.60
C ILE A 158 6.22 -3.35 -14.15
N SER A 159 4.98 -3.49 -14.61
CA SER A 159 4.55 -4.76 -15.24
C SER A 159 5.27 -5.02 -16.57
N LYS A 160 5.63 -3.97 -17.33
CA LYS A 160 6.52 -4.09 -18.51
C LYS A 160 7.82 -4.80 -18.18
N PHE A 161 8.43 -4.50 -17.03
CA PHE A 161 9.65 -5.16 -16.58
C PHE A 161 9.44 -6.67 -16.48
N PHE A 162 8.35 -7.13 -15.85
CA PHE A 162 8.08 -8.56 -15.76
C PHE A 162 7.72 -9.17 -17.11
N ILE A 163 6.97 -8.49 -17.97
CA ILE A 163 6.64 -9.02 -19.31
C ILE A 163 7.88 -9.17 -20.19
N ARG A 164 8.86 -8.28 -20.06
CA ARG A 164 10.14 -8.35 -20.82
C ARG A 164 11.10 -9.42 -20.31
N ASN A 165 11.10 -9.68 -19.01
CA ASN A 165 12.04 -10.62 -18.39
C ASN A 165 11.34 -11.95 -18.17
N ASP A 166 11.90 -13.08 -18.63
CA ASP A 166 11.33 -14.43 -18.42
C ASP A 166 11.48 -14.96 -16.98
N ALA A 167 11.60 -14.07 -15.99
CA ALA A 167 11.72 -14.43 -14.60
C ALA A 167 10.42 -15.09 -14.10
N PRO A 168 10.50 -16.28 -13.46
CA PRO A 168 9.33 -16.92 -12.87
C PRO A 168 8.71 -16.05 -11.78
N VAL A 169 7.40 -15.79 -11.88
CA VAL A 169 6.70 -14.89 -10.95
C VAL A 169 6.00 -15.59 -9.78
N LEU A 170 5.88 -16.93 -9.84
CA LEU A 170 5.09 -17.71 -8.88
C LEU A 170 5.49 -17.48 -7.41
N LYS A 171 6.80 -17.44 -7.12
CA LYS A 171 7.27 -17.23 -5.74
C LYS A 171 6.85 -15.87 -5.17
N TYR A 172 6.75 -14.85 -6.02
CA TYR A 172 6.35 -13.50 -5.62
C TYR A 172 4.83 -13.41 -5.48
N ALA A 173 4.09 -14.05 -6.39
CA ALA A 173 2.64 -14.18 -6.33
C ALA A 173 2.18 -14.82 -5.01
N LEU A 174 2.78 -15.94 -4.63
CA LEU A 174 2.47 -16.63 -3.36
C LEU A 174 2.93 -15.86 -2.11
N GLY A 175 3.90 -14.96 -2.25
CA GLY A 175 4.37 -14.10 -1.15
C GLY A 175 3.57 -12.80 -0.97
N THR A 176 2.56 -12.56 -1.82
CA THR A 176 1.72 -11.35 -1.74
C THR A 176 0.72 -11.50 -0.60
N PRO A 177 0.52 -10.49 0.29
CA PRO A 177 -0.42 -10.59 1.40
C PRO A 177 -1.86 -10.97 0.98
N ASP A 178 -2.29 -10.47 -0.18
CA ASP A 178 -3.47 -10.97 -0.90
C ASP A 178 -3.01 -11.97 -1.96
N GLU A 179 -3.05 -13.26 -1.64
CA GLU A 179 -2.64 -14.33 -2.52
C GLU A 179 -3.45 -14.37 -3.83
N HIS A 180 -4.75 -14.04 -3.76
CA HIS A 180 -5.59 -13.99 -4.95
C HIS A 180 -5.14 -12.88 -5.90
N LEU A 181 -4.84 -11.68 -5.38
CA LEU A 181 -4.25 -10.60 -6.16
C LEU A 181 -2.89 -11.02 -6.75
N GLY A 182 -2.03 -11.63 -5.94
CA GLY A 182 -0.71 -12.09 -6.37
C GLY A 182 -0.79 -13.09 -7.53
N LEU A 183 -1.65 -14.10 -7.41
CA LEU A 183 -1.90 -15.10 -8.46
C LEU A 183 -2.53 -14.46 -9.70
N LYS A 184 -3.49 -13.54 -9.54
CA LYS A 184 -4.11 -12.82 -10.67
C LYS A 184 -3.07 -12.00 -11.44
N LEU A 185 -2.16 -11.30 -10.74
CA LEU A 185 -1.05 -10.57 -11.37
C LEU A 185 -0.11 -11.53 -12.11
N GLY A 186 0.26 -12.65 -11.50
CA GLY A 186 1.10 -13.66 -12.12
C GLY A 186 0.49 -14.21 -13.41
N MET A 187 -0.79 -14.60 -13.37
CA MET A 187 -1.52 -15.06 -14.54
C MET A 187 -1.59 -14.00 -15.64
N ALA A 188 -1.83 -12.74 -15.29
CA ALA A 188 -1.87 -11.64 -16.25
C ALA A 188 -0.53 -11.43 -16.95
N ILE A 189 0.57 -11.43 -16.20
CA ILE A 189 1.93 -11.32 -16.75
C ILE A 189 2.22 -12.46 -17.72
N GLU A 190 1.98 -13.71 -17.33
CA GLU A 190 2.25 -14.87 -18.19
C GLU A 190 1.33 -14.90 -19.42
N SER A 191 0.07 -14.48 -19.29
CA SER A 191 -0.87 -14.39 -20.42
C SER A 191 -0.38 -13.39 -21.46
N VAL A 192 0.11 -12.23 -21.02
CA VAL A 192 0.65 -11.20 -21.93
C VAL A 192 2.00 -11.63 -22.51
N ARG A 193 2.89 -12.28 -21.73
CA ARG A 193 4.13 -12.86 -22.26
C ARG A 193 3.84 -13.84 -23.40
N LEU A 194 2.89 -14.75 -23.19
CA LEU A 194 2.50 -15.73 -24.20
C LEU A 194 1.95 -15.06 -25.47
N ALA A 195 1.04 -14.08 -25.32
CA ALA A 195 0.47 -13.35 -26.45
C ALA A 195 1.49 -12.44 -27.17
N ASN A 196 2.53 -11.98 -26.45
CA ASN A 196 3.58 -11.13 -26.97
C ASN A 196 4.80 -11.89 -27.48
N PHE A 197 4.82 -13.22 -27.36
CA PHE A 197 5.97 -14.07 -27.64
C PHE A 197 6.54 -13.87 -29.06
N THR A 198 5.69 -13.61 -30.05
CA THR A 198 6.11 -13.37 -31.45
C THR A 198 6.21 -11.89 -31.82
N ASN A 199 5.48 -11.03 -31.13
CA ASN A 199 5.34 -9.62 -31.52
C ASN A 199 6.45 -8.74 -30.91
N HIS A 200 7.02 -9.16 -29.77
CA HIS A 200 8.06 -8.44 -29.04
C HIS A 200 7.72 -6.96 -28.79
N VAL A 201 6.43 -6.66 -28.59
CA VAL A 201 5.96 -5.30 -28.31
C VAL A 201 6.39 -4.92 -26.90
N ASP A 202 6.89 -3.71 -26.72
CA ASP A 202 7.15 -3.20 -25.39
C ASP A 202 5.83 -2.84 -24.67
N ILE A 203 5.30 -3.77 -23.88
CA ILE A 203 3.96 -3.64 -23.30
C ILE A 203 3.85 -4.11 -21.86
N GLY A 204 3.04 -3.39 -21.10
CA GLY A 204 2.69 -3.63 -19.69
C GLY A 204 1.21 -3.93 -19.52
N LEU A 205 0.81 -4.21 -18.29
CA LEU A 205 -0.58 -4.39 -17.92
C LEU A 205 -1.28 -3.03 -17.78
N CYS A 206 -2.43 -2.86 -18.43
CA CYS A 206 -3.30 -1.71 -18.20
C CYS A 206 -4.08 -1.90 -16.88
N LEU A 207 -3.86 -1.02 -15.89
CA LEU A 207 -4.48 -1.12 -14.56
C LEU A 207 -6.00 -1.28 -14.61
N GLY A 208 -6.71 -0.42 -15.34
CA GLY A 208 -8.18 -0.48 -15.40
C GLY A 208 -8.71 -1.77 -16.04
N CYS A 209 -8.02 -2.29 -17.07
CA CYS A 209 -8.38 -3.56 -17.70
C CYS A 209 -8.07 -4.73 -16.76
N PHE A 210 -6.91 -4.72 -16.10
CA PHE A 210 -6.54 -5.74 -15.12
C PHE A 210 -7.56 -5.83 -13.97
N SER A 211 -7.99 -4.67 -13.45
CA SER A 211 -8.98 -4.60 -12.37
C SER A 211 -10.32 -5.21 -12.77
N THR A 212 -10.75 -5.02 -14.02
CA THR A 212 -12.08 -5.43 -14.51
C THR A 212 -12.10 -6.78 -15.23
N ALA A 213 -10.94 -7.28 -15.67
CA ALA A 213 -10.81 -8.51 -16.44
C ALA A 213 -11.44 -9.72 -15.73
N GLN A 214 -12.30 -10.43 -16.47
CA GLN A 214 -12.97 -11.66 -16.05
C GLN A 214 -12.53 -12.89 -16.87
N GLU A 215 -12.22 -12.71 -18.16
CA GLU A 215 -11.95 -13.83 -19.08
C GLU A 215 -10.51 -13.84 -19.60
N ASN A 216 -9.95 -12.68 -19.97
CA ASN A 216 -8.59 -12.57 -20.48
C ASN A 216 -7.90 -11.28 -20.01
N PHE A 217 -6.56 -11.27 -20.06
CA PHE A 217 -5.72 -10.14 -19.67
C PHE A 217 -5.06 -9.40 -20.84
N VAL A 218 -5.33 -9.85 -22.06
CA VAL A 218 -4.60 -9.41 -23.27
C VAL A 218 -5.38 -8.33 -24.01
N GLU A 219 -6.70 -8.51 -24.12
CA GLU A 219 -7.59 -7.62 -24.87
C GLU A 219 -7.98 -6.40 -24.06
N ARG A 220 -8.18 -5.29 -24.78
CA ARG A 220 -8.73 -4.07 -24.19
C ARG A 220 -10.17 -4.27 -23.74
N GLN A 221 -10.42 -4.05 -22.45
CA GLN A 221 -11.76 -4.14 -21.87
C GLN A 221 -12.67 -2.98 -22.34
N PRO A 222 -14.01 -3.19 -22.44
CA PRO A 222 -14.96 -2.13 -22.77
C PRO A 222 -14.82 -0.91 -21.84
N GLY A 223 -14.81 0.29 -22.42
CA GLY A 223 -14.67 1.55 -21.67
C GLY A 223 -13.23 1.94 -21.30
N CYS A 224 -12.22 1.12 -21.63
CA CYS A 224 -10.83 1.51 -21.43
C CYS A 224 -10.41 2.63 -22.39
N ARG A 225 -9.88 3.73 -21.83
CA ARG A 225 -9.41 4.90 -22.59
C ARG A 225 -8.05 4.72 -23.27
N PHE A 226 -7.28 3.70 -22.89
CA PHE A 226 -5.91 3.52 -23.36
C PHE A 226 -5.86 2.61 -24.58
N THR A 227 -5.56 3.17 -25.75
CA THR A 227 -5.38 2.41 -26.99
C THR A 227 -3.98 1.82 -27.12
N THR A 228 -2.98 2.41 -26.47
CA THR A 228 -1.55 2.04 -26.60
C THR A 228 -1.04 1.08 -25.53
N ARG A 229 -1.92 0.60 -24.64
CA ARG A 229 -1.57 -0.31 -23.52
C ARG A 229 -2.06 -1.74 -23.72
N HIS A 230 -2.40 -2.11 -24.95
CA HIS A 230 -2.94 -3.44 -25.31
C HIS A 230 -2.28 -3.93 -26.59
N LEU A 231 -2.17 -5.24 -26.74
CA LEU A 231 -1.65 -5.85 -27.96
C LEU A 231 -2.66 -5.74 -29.12
N TRP A 232 -3.96 -5.71 -28.80
CA TRP A 232 -5.09 -5.69 -29.74
C TRP A 232 -6.20 -4.75 -29.23
#